data_AF-A0A5C3PG12-F1
#
_entry.id   AF-A0A5C3PG12-F1
#
_cell.length_a   1.000
_cell.length_b   1.000
_cell.length_c   1.000
_cell.angle_alpha   90.00
_cell.angle_beta   90.00
_cell.angle_gamma   90.00
#
_symmetry.space_group_name_H-M   'P 1'
#
loop_
_entity.id
_entity.type
_entity.pdbx_description
1 polymer ?
#
loop_
_entity_poly.entity_id
_entity_poly.type
_entity_poly.pdbx_seq_one_letter_code
_entity_poly.pdbx_strand_id
1 'polypeptide(L)'
;MRRRHTHKSQPSWFARDDPLEHSAEGRCPSPAVGYALIAGSTLFLVLGSYAVFFSAFLPLTGIWVLDVLAKDTHYKYLMIMLISSGTGFVIANWVGWQYYRNS
;
A
#
# COMPACT_ATOMS: atom_id res chain seq x y z
N MET A 1 26.23 8.80 -48.51
CA MET A 1 25.52 9.06 -47.23
C MET A 1 25.81 7.93 -46.26
N ARG A 2 26.74 8.13 -45.30
CA ARG A 2 27.22 7.08 -44.37
C ARG A 2 26.58 7.32 -42.99
N ARG A 3 25.62 6.48 -42.59
CA ARG A 3 25.07 6.53 -41.21
C ARG A 3 26.14 6.01 -40.24
N ARG A 4 26.66 6.89 -39.38
CA ARG A 4 27.45 6.47 -38.21
C ARG A 4 26.48 5.91 -37.18
N HIS A 5 26.59 4.61 -36.88
CA HIS A 5 26.07 4.05 -35.65
C HIS A 5 26.91 4.61 -34.49
N THR A 6 26.35 5.53 -33.73
CA THR A 6 26.94 5.98 -32.47
C THR A 6 26.63 4.92 -31.41
N HIS A 7 27.60 4.06 -31.15
CA HIS A 7 27.60 3.19 -29.98
C HIS A 7 27.69 4.10 -28.74
N LYS A 8 26.56 4.38 -28.09
CA LYS A 8 26.52 5.02 -26.77
C LYS A 8 27.24 4.09 -25.81
N SER A 9 28.51 4.37 -25.52
CA SER A 9 29.23 3.73 -24.43
C SER A 9 28.51 4.05 -23.13
N GLN A 10 27.86 3.05 -22.54
CA GLN A 10 27.27 3.22 -21.22
C GLN A 10 28.39 3.60 -20.22
N PRO A 11 28.18 4.60 -19.34
CA PRO A 11 29.19 4.99 -18.36
C PRO A 11 29.44 3.85 -17.37
N SER A 12 30.70 3.53 -17.09
CA SER A 12 31.09 2.46 -16.16
C SER A 12 30.57 2.64 -14.73
N TRP A 13 30.18 3.85 -14.34
CA TRP A 13 29.56 4.14 -13.04
C TRP A 13 28.08 3.71 -12.94
N PHE A 14 27.45 3.22 -14.02
CA PHE A 14 26.16 2.52 -13.95
C PHE A 14 26.32 1.07 -13.44
N ALA A 15 27.52 0.51 -13.46
CA ALA A 15 27.84 -0.74 -12.76
C ALA A 15 28.12 -0.43 -11.28
N ARG A 16 27.15 0.17 -10.59
CA ARG A 16 27.15 0.18 -9.13
C ARG A 16 26.65 -1.18 -8.69
N ASP A 17 27.58 -2.04 -8.31
CA ASP A 17 27.28 -3.19 -7.47
C ASP A 17 26.94 -2.63 -6.09
N ASP A 18 25.71 -2.12 -5.91
CA ASP A 18 25.22 -1.66 -4.63
C ASP A 18 25.23 -2.89 -3.69
N PRO A 19 26.10 -2.96 -2.65
CA PRO A 19 26.20 -4.14 -1.78
C PRO A 19 24.92 -4.43 -0.99
N LEU A 20 23.99 -3.47 -1.01
CA LEU A 20 22.69 -3.54 -0.38
C LEU A 20 21.65 -4.29 -1.25
N GLU A 21 21.82 -4.33 -2.57
CA GLU A 21 20.94 -5.09 -3.48
C GLU A 21 21.16 -6.61 -3.30
N HIS A 22 22.41 -7.04 -3.06
CA HIS A 22 22.73 -8.45 -2.77
C HIS A 22 22.12 -8.97 -1.46
N SER A 23 21.71 -8.09 -0.54
CA SER A 23 21.03 -8.49 0.70
C SER A 23 19.51 -8.61 0.53
N ALA A 24 18.97 -8.12 -0.59
CA ALA A 24 17.54 -8.13 -0.90
C ALA A 24 17.13 -9.33 -1.79
N GLU A 25 18.08 -9.99 -2.45
CA GLU A 25 17.81 -11.22 -3.18
C GLU A 25 17.70 -12.43 -2.23
N GLY A 26 16.50 -13.00 -2.14
CA GLY A 26 16.37 -14.43 -1.85
C GLY A 26 15.80 -14.87 -0.51
N ARG A 27 15.23 -13.98 0.33
CA ARG A 27 14.30 -14.47 1.37
C ARG A 27 12.91 -14.59 0.74
N CYS A 28 12.57 -15.79 0.26
CA CYS A 28 11.16 -16.11 -0.01
C CYS A 28 10.35 -15.66 1.21
N PRO A 29 9.37 -14.75 1.05
CA PRO A 29 8.57 -14.30 2.18
C PRO A 29 7.98 -15.56 2.80
N SER A 30 8.23 -15.75 4.09
CA SER A 30 7.73 -16.95 4.77
C SER A 30 6.22 -17.04 4.51
N PRO A 31 5.66 -18.24 4.24
CA PRO A 31 4.23 -18.39 4.02
C PRO A 31 3.39 -17.73 5.14
N ALA A 32 3.92 -17.70 6.36
CA ALA A 32 3.35 -17.00 7.51
C ALA A 32 3.13 -15.50 7.28
N VAL A 33 4.04 -14.79 6.59
CA VAL A 33 3.87 -13.37 6.25
C VAL A 33 2.72 -13.20 5.25
N GLY A 34 2.62 -14.10 4.26
CA GLY A 34 1.50 -14.12 3.31
C GLY A 34 0.16 -14.35 4.02
N TYR A 35 0.08 -15.35 4.89
CA TYR A 35 -1.11 -15.61 5.71
C TYR A 35 -1.43 -14.48 6.67
N ALA A 36 -0.43 -13.83 7.28
CA ALA A 36 -0.63 -12.68 8.16
C ALA A 36 -1.20 -11.48 7.39
N LEU A 37 -0.72 -11.24 6.17
CA LEU A 37 -1.26 -10.20 5.30
C LEU A 37 -2.70 -10.50 4.90
N ILE A 38 -2.99 -11.73 4.45
CA ILE A 38 -4.35 -12.12 4.08
C ILE A 38 -5.28 -12.02 5.30
N ALA A 39 -4.91 -12.59 6.44
CA ALA A 39 -5.70 -12.55 7.66
C ALA A 39 -5.91 -11.10 8.14
N GLY A 40 -4.87 -10.27 8.12
CA GLY A 40 -4.94 -8.86 8.48
C GLY A 40 -5.86 -8.07 7.54
N SER A 41 -5.73 -8.26 6.23
CA SER A 41 -6.58 -7.62 5.23
C SER A 41 -8.04 -8.07 5.34
N THR A 42 -8.29 -9.36 5.55
CA THR A 42 -9.65 -9.89 5.76
C THR A 42 -10.26 -9.35 7.04
N LEU A 43 -9.53 -9.33 8.15
CA LEU A 43 -10.00 -8.75 9.42
C LEU A 43 -10.29 -7.26 9.27
N PHE A 44 -9.40 -6.51 8.63
CA PHE A 44 -9.59 -5.09 8.35
C PHE A 44 -10.83 -4.83 7.49
N LEU A 45 -11.03 -5.64 6.44
CA LEU A 45 -12.22 -5.55 5.60
C LEU A 45 -13.49 -5.84 6.40
N VAL A 46 -13.51 -6.90 7.21
CA VAL A 46 -14.70 -7.29 8.00
C VAL A 46 -15.01 -6.22 9.06
N LEU A 47 -14.00 -5.78 9.83
CA LEU A 47 -14.15 -4.75 10.86
C LEU A 47 -14.55 -3.40 10.26
N GLY A 48 -13.92 -2.99 9.15
CA GLY A 48 -14.24 -1.76 8.44
C GLY A 48 -15.64 -1.80 7.84
N SER A 49 -16.00 -2.91 7.20
CA SER A 49 -17.36 -3.10 6.65
C SER A 49 -18.41 -3.07 7.75
N TYR A 50 -18.15 -3.73 8.88
CA TYR A 50 -19.04 -3.70 10.04
C TYR A 50 -19.21 -2.30 10.61
N ALA A 51 -18.10 -1.59 10.85
CA ALA A 51 -18.11 -0.25 11.41
C ALA A 51 -18.82 0.77 10.52
N VAL A 52 -18.67 0.65 9.19
CA VAL A 52 -19.18 1.63 8.23
C VAL A 52 -20.62 1.33 7.81
N PHE A 53 -20.88 0.12 7.33
CA PHE A 53 -22.15 -0.22 6.69
C PHE A 53 -23.14 -0.85 7.66
N PHE A 54 -22.68 -1.79 8.48
CA PHE A 54 -23.57 -2.61 9.31
C PHE A 54 -23.88 -2.00 10.69
N SER A 55 -23.01 -1.14 11.22
CA SER A 55 -23.23 -0.42 12.48
C SER A 55 -24.46 0.50 12.46
N ALA A 56 -24.95 0.90 11.28
CA ALA A 56 -26.19 1.67 11.15
C ALA A 56 -27.46 0.81 11.27
N PHE A 57 -27.35 -0.52 11.09
CA PHE A 57 -28.48 -1.44 11.00
C PHE A 57 -28.55 -2.48 12.13
N LEU A 58 -27.45 -2.74 12.84
CA LEU A 58 -27.42 -3.74 13.93
C LEU A 58 -27.46 -3.10 15.33
N PRO A 59 -28.22 -3.71 16.27
CA PRO A 59 -28.16 -3.35 17.68
C PRO A 59 -26.79 -3.68 18.29
N LEU A 60 -26.47 -3.05 19.42
CA LEU A 60 -25.19 -3.22 20.12
C LEU A 60 -24.90 -4.70 20.40
N THR A 61 -23.75 -5.18 19.91
CA THR A 61 -23.30 -6.57 20.02
C THR A 61 -22.72 -6.92 21.39
N GLY A 62 -22.61 -5.96 22.33
CA GLY A 62 -22.07 -6.16 23.68
C GLY A 62 -20.54 -6.27 23.76
N ILE A 63 -19.85 -6.29 22.62
CA ILE A 63 -18.39 -6.28 22.54
C ILE A 63 -17.89 -4.83 22.63
N TRP A 64 -17.18 -4.48 23.69
CA TRP A 64 -16.81 -3.10 24.02
C TRP A 64 -16.14 -2.35 22.86
N VAL A 65 -15.19 -2.98 22.15
CA VAL A 65 -14.50 -2.37 21.01
C VAL A 65 -15.44 -2.05 19.85
N LEU A 66 -16.36 -2.98 19.51
CA LEU A 66 -17.33 -2.79 18.43
C LEU A 66 -18.40 -1.76 18.81
N ASP A 67 -18.79 -1.72 20.08
CA ASP A 67 -19.79 -0.79 20.60
C ASP A 67 -19.28 0.65 20.65
N VAL A 68 -18.03 0.85 21.11
CA VAL A 68 -17.36 2.16 21.05
C VAL A 68 -17.25 2.65 19.61
N LEU A 69 -16.87 1.77 18.69
CA LEU A 69 -16.75 2.12 17.27
C LEU A 69 -18.12 2.41 16.62
N ALA A 70 -19.18 1.74 17.05
CA ALA A 70 -20.54 1.98 16.54
C ALA A 70 -21.15 3.29 17.05
N LYS A 71 -20.80 3.72 18.27
CA LYS A 71 -21.25 4.97 18.89
C LYS A 71 -20.51 6.21 18.38
N ASP A 72 -19.36 6.05 17.74
CA ASP A 72 -18.63 7.17 17.15
C ASP A 72 -19.38 7.69 15.92
N THR A 73 -20.01 8.86 16.06
CA THR A 73 -20.76 9.55 15.00
C THR A 73 -19.95 10.63 14.30
N HIS A 74 -18.77 11.00 14.84
CA HIS A 74 -17.96 12.10 14.31
C HIS A 74 -16.85 11.64 13.37
N TYR A 75 -16.22 10.49 13.66
CA TYR A 75 -15.07 10.01 12.87
C TYR A 75 -15.40 8.82 11.96
N LYS A 76 -16.65 8.34 12.00
CA LYS A 76 -17.12 7.14 11.26
C LYS A 76 -16.80 7.15 9.78
N TYR A 77 -17.00 8.28 9.11
CA TYR A 77 -16.76 8.43 7.67
C TYR A 77 -15.35 8.93 7.35
N LEU A 78 -14.65 9.49 8.34
CA LEU A 78 -13.30 10.01 8.15
C LEU A 78 -12.38 8.90 7.68
N MET A 79 -12.49 7.68 8.21
CA MET A 79 -11.68 6.54 7.77
C MET A 79 -11.91 6.17 6.29
N ILE A 80 -13.15 6.15 5.81
CA ILE A 80 -13.45 5.85 4.39
C ILE A 80 -12.84 6.94 3.50
N MET A 81 -12.99 8.20 3.91
CA MET A 81 -12.42 9.33 3.19
C MET A 81 -10.89 9.30 3.21
N LEU A 82 -10.29 8.90 4.33
CA LEU A 82 -8.84 8.82 4.52
C LEU A 82 -8.23 7.68 3.69
N ILE A 83 -8.89 6.54 3.61
CA ILE A 83 -8.44 5.41 2.77
C ILE A 83 -8.46 5.84 1.30
N SER A 84 -9.57 6.45 0.83
CA SER A 84 -9.69 6.91 -0.55
C SER A 84 -8.67 8.01 -0.88
N SER A 85 -8.54 9.03 -0.03
CA SER A 85 -7.64 10.15 -0.29
C SER A 85 -6.17 9.78 -0.11
N GLY A 86 -5.84 9.02 0.93
CA GLY A 86 -4.49 8.57 1.24
C GLY A 86 -3.94 7.65 0.16
N THR A 87 -4.77 6.71 -0.33
CA THR A 87 -4.38 5.83 -1.45
C THR A 87 -4.12 6.63 -2.71
N GLY A 88 -5.00 7.57 -3.05
CA GLY A 88 -4.81 8.45 -4.21
C GLY A 88 -3.53 9.28 -4.11
N PHE A 89 -3.22 9.81 -2.93
CA PHE A 89 -2.00 10.58 -2.68
C PHE A 89 -0.73 9.74 -2.86
N VAL A 90 -0.68 8.54 -2.28
CA VAL A 90 0.48 7.64 -2.39
C VAL A 90 0.70 7.23 -3.84
N ILE A 91 -0.36 6.88 -4.57
CA ILE A 91 -0.27 6.51 -5.99
C ILE A 91 0.22 7.70 -6.82
N ALA A 92 -0.35 8.89 -6.62
CA ALA A 92 0.05 10.08 -7.36
C ALA A 92 1.52 10.45 -7.09
N ASN A 93 1.97 10.36 -5.84
CA ASN A 93 3.36 10.60 -5.47
C ASN A 93 4.31 9.57 -6.12
N TRP A 94 3.94 8.28 -6.07
CA TRP A 94 4.70 7.22 -6.71
C TRP A 94 4.82 7.44 -8.23
N VAL A 95 3.69 7.68 -8.90
CA VAL A 95 3.64 7.90 -10.35
C VAL A 95 4.41 9.16 -10.73
N GLY A 96 4.29 10.25 -9.97
CA GLY A 96 5.06 11.48 -10.17
C GLY A 96 6.57 11.24 -10.07
N TRP A 97 7.01 10.43 -9.12
CA TRP A 97 8.41 10.04 -8.99
C TRP A 97 8.92 9.19 -10.16
N GLN A 98 8.08 8.28 -10.68
CA GLN A 98 8.42 7.51 -11.89
C GLN A 98 8.63 8.43 -13.09
N TYR A 99 7.75 9.40 -13.29
CA TYR A 99 7.91 10.38 -14.36
C TYR A 99 9.17 11.25 -14.17
N TYR A 100 9.44 11.73 -12.95
CA TYR A 100 10.63 12.52 -12.66
C TYR A 100 11.95 11.77 -12.96
N ARG A 101 12.04 10.48 -12.60
CA ARG A 101 13.24 9.68 -12.88
C ARG A 101 13.42 9.27 -14.34
N ASN A 102 12.34 9.20 -15.11
CA ASN A 102 12.36 8.74 -16.50
C ASN A 102 12.21 9.88 -17.53
N SER A 103 12.30 11.14 -17.08
CA SER A 103 12.31 12.34 -17.92
C SER A 103 13.72 12.85 -18.17
#